data_AF-A0A1V3XW35-F1
#
_entry.id   AF-A0A1V3XW35-F1
#
_cell.length_a   1.000
_cell.length_b   1.000
_cell.length_c   1.000
_cell.angle_alpha   90.00
_cell.angle_beta   90.00
_cell.angle_gamma   90.00
#
_symmetry.space_group_name_H-M   'P 1'
#
loop_
_entity.id
_entity.type
_entity.pdbx_description
1 polymer ?
#
loop_
_entity_poly.entity_id
_entity_poly.type
_entity_poly.pdbx_seq_one_letter_code
_entity_poly.pdbx_strand_id
1 'polypeptide(L)'
;MRARYRDIRAAQAALRSGSVPMIVGALPFDVSEPAALMVPTSVQRLEALPGWPTGPLSPVHISAAIPPLAEHRARISYARDQLAVLDNPLRKVVLARALRLTADAPLDARVILRRLVAADPASYGYLVDLSAAGDDYLGAALVGASPELLVARSGDRVTCQPFAGSAPVLPTPKSTPPMQLRWPARPRTGTSISWLSTRCTRPWNPSATTWKSHPSLN
;
A
#
# COMPACT_ATOMS: atom_id res chain seq x y z
N MET A 1 -17.87 15.46 -6.86
CA MET A 1 -18.05 14.35 -5.89
C MET A 1 -19.49 14.35 -5.40
N ARG A 2 -20.15 13.19 -5.31
CA ARG A 2 -21.58 13.10 -4.93
C ARG A 2 -21.81 12.73 -3.46
N ALA A 3 -20.96 11.89 -2.88
CA ALA A 3 -21.02 11.50 -1.47
C ALA A 3 -19.62 11.10 -0.96
N ARG A 4 -19.44 11.12 0.36
CA ARG A 4 -18.22 10.69 1.08
C ARG A 4 -18.59 9.62 2.11
N TYR A 5 -17.69 8.69 2.35
CA TYR A 5 -17.83 7.67 3.38
C TYR A 5 -16.52 7.57 4.17
N ARG A 6 -16.63 7.78 5.49
CA ARG A 6 -15.57 7.50 6.47
C ARG A 6 -15.64 6.07 7.01
N ASP A 7 -16.85 5.51 7.04
CA ASP A 7 -17.13 4.16 7.49
C ASP A 7 -17.17 3.18 6.29
N ILE A 8 -16.35 2.13 6.38
CA ILE A 8 -16.23 1.10 5.34
C ILE A 8 -17.54 0.30 5.17
N ARG A 9 -18.24 -0.02 6.27
CA ARG A 9 -19.51 -0.76 6.25
C ARG A 9 -20.62 0.06 5.61
N ALA A 10 -20.66 1.37 5.86
CA ALA A 10 -21.62 2.27 5.21
C ALA A 10 -21.39 2.32 3.69
N ALA A 11 -20.13 2.46 3.26
CA ALA A 11 -19.76 2.39 1.84
C ALA A 11 -20.17 1.05 1.19
N GLN A 12 -19.92 -0.07 1.88
CA GLN A 12 -20.32 -1.41 1.42
C GLN A 12 -21.84 -1.58 1.33
N ALA A 13 -22.61 -1.05 2.28
CA ALA A 13 -24.07 -1.08 2.25
C ALA A 13 -24.62 -0.28 1.07
N ALA A 14 -24.05 0.90 0.79
CA ALA A 14 -24.42 1.72 -0.36
C ALA A 14 -24.18 0.99 -1.69
N LEU A 15 -23.04 0.33 -1.85
CA LEU A 15 -22.74 -0.48 -3.04
C LEU A 15 -23.67 -1.69 -3.19
N ARG A 16 -23.92 -2.44 -2.11
CA ARG A 16 -24.76 -3.65 -2.15
C ARG A 16 -26.23 -3.37 -2.42
N SER A 17 -26.73 -2.22 -1.96
CA SER A 17 -28.11 -1.78 -2.23
C SER A 17 -28.30 -1.20 -3.63
N GLY A 18 -27.22 -0.98 -4.39
CA GLY A 18 -27.30 -0.31 -5.70
C GLY A 18 -27.55 1.20 -5.61
N SER A 19 -27.55 1.78 -4.41
CA SER A 19 -27.76 3.22 -4.20
C SER A 19 -26.65 4.09 -4.83
N VAL A 20 -25.45 3.53 -4.99
CA VAL A 20 -24.32 4.19 -5.66
C VAL A 20 -23.68 3.23 -6.67
N PRO A 21 -23.31 3.71 -7.87
CA PRO A 21 -22.80 2.84 -8.93
C PRO A 21 -21.32 2.46 -8.73
N MET A 22 -20.55 3.28 -7.99
CA MET A 22 -19.12 3.09 -7.78
C MET A 22 -18.66 3.90 -6.56
N ILE A 23 -17.66 3.38 -5.88
CA ILE A 23 -16.88 4.08 -4.85
C ILE A 23 -15.40 3.98 -5.22
N VAL A 24 -14.68 5.09 -5.06
CA VAL A 24 -13.23 5.18 -5.23
C VAL A 24 -12.62 5.80 -3.98
N GLY A 25 -11.35 5.52 -3.70
CA GLY A 25 -10.69 6.08 -2.53
C GLY A 25 -9.56 5.23 -1.97
N ALA A 26 -9.21 5.49 -0.72
CA ALA A 26 -8.20 4.76 0.03
C ALA A 26 -8.77 4.19 1.33
N LEU A 27 -8.26 3.03 1.71
CA LEU A 27 -8.56 2.36 2.98
C LEU A 27 -7.34 2.48 3.92
N PRO A 28 -7.55 2.74 5.21
CA PRO A 28 -6.47 2.72 6.20
C PRO A 28 -6.00 1.28 6.46
N PHE A 29 -4.79 1.15 7.01
CA PHE A 29 -4.27 -0.14 7.47
C PHE A 29 -5.09 -0.69 8.64
N ASP A 30 -5.37 0.15 9.64
CA ASP A 30 -6.35 -0.15 10.68
C ASP A 30 -7.74 0.20 10.18
N VAL A 31 -8.56 -0.82 9.93
CA VAL A 31 -9.91 -0.66 9.35
C VAL A 31 -10.93 -0.06 10.32
N SER A 32 -10.55 0.19 11.57
CA SER A 32 -11.34 0.98 12.52
C SER A 32 -11.14 2.48 12.35
N GLU A 33 -10.05 2.90 11.71
CA GLU A 33 -9.78 4.31 11.39
C GLU A 33 -10.64 4.81 10.22
N PRO A 34 -10.83 6.13 10.07
CA PRO A 34 -11.62 6.70 8.99
C PRO A 34 -11.04 6.39 7.60
N ALA A 35 -11.91 5.90 6.71
CA ALA A 35 -11.57 5.69 5.30
C ALA A 35 -11.77 6.95 4.46
N ALA A 36 -10.98 7.11 3.39
CA ALA A 36 -11.14 8.19 2.43
C ALA A 36 -11.88 7.67 1.19
N LEU A 37 -13.18 7.38 1.32
CA LEU A 37 -14.00 6.83 0.24
C LEU A 37 -14.99 7.86 -0.29
N MET A 38 -15.20 7.88 -1.61
CA MET A 38 -16.11 8.82 -2.24
C MET A 38 -16.84 8.26 -3.46
N VAL A 39 -18.00 8.84 -3.77
CA VAL A 39 -18.73 8.59 -5.01
C VAL A 39 -18.32 9.65 -6.03
N PRO A 40 -17.67 9.26 -7.15
CA PRO A 40 -17.28 10.21 -8.17
C PRO A 40 -18.51 10.78 -8.89
N THR A 41 -18.40 12.01 -9.40
CA THR A 41 -19.46 12.60 -10.25
C THR A 41 -19.41 12.02 -11.66
N SER A 42 -18.21 11.79 -12.17
CA SER A 42 -17.91 11.17 -13.45
C SER A 42 -16.62 10.37 -13.33
N VAL A 43 -16.45 9.40 -14.23
CA VAL A 43 -15.23 8.58 -14.33
C VAL A 43 -14.76 8.65 -15.76
N GLN A 44 -13.48 8.97 -15.95
CA GLN A 44 -12.81 8.91 -17.24
C GLN A 44 -11.79 7.78 -17.20
N ARG A 45 -11.80 6.94 -18.23
CA ARG A 45 -10.78 5.91 -18.45
C ARG A 45 -9.93 6.37 -19.63
N LEU A 46 -8.63 6.51 -19.38
CA LEU A 46 -7.66 7.01 -20.34
C LEU A 46 -6.55 5.97 -20.48
N GLU A 47 -5.95 5.89 -21.66
CA GLU A 47 -4.80 5.01 -21.93
C GLU A 47 -3.50 5.52 -21.28
N ALA A 48 -3.45 6.82 -20.97
CA ALA A 48 -2.30 7.46 -20.34
C ALA A 48 -2.76 8.51 -19.31
N LEU A 49 -1.84 8.91 -18.43
CA LEU A 49 -2.07 10.04 -17.53
C LEU A 49 -2.45 11.29 -18.34
N PRO A 50 -3.36 12.14 -17.83
CA PRO A 50 -3.70 13.40 -18.48
C PRO A 50 -2.47 14.31 -18.67
N GLY A 51 -2.63 15.39 -19.43
CA GLY A 51 -1.63 16.46 -19.61
C GLY A 51 -1.39 17.28 -18.33
N TRP A 52 -1.04 16.60 -17.24
CA TRP A 52 -0.73 17.18 -15.94
C TRP A 52 0.62 17.90 -15.95
N PRO A 53 0.84 18.82 -14.99
CA PRO A 53 2.07 19.58 -14.89
C PRO A 53 3.33 18.70 -14.89
N THR A 54 4.39 19.20 -15.52
CA THR A 54 5.67 18.50 -15.68
C THR A 54 6.86 19.26 -15.07
N GLY A 55 6.57 20.28 -14.25
CA GLY A 55 7.55 21.19 -13.67
C GLY A 55 8.54 20.54 -12.70
N PRO A 56 9.57 21.31 -12.28
CA PRO A 56 10.46 20.89 -11.22
C PRO A 56 9.67 20.67 -9.92
N LEU A 57 10.10 19.71 -9.11
CA LEU A 57 9.67 19.61 -7.72
C LEU A 57 10.63 20.44 -6.88
N SER A 58 10.09 21.12 -5.87
CA SER A 58 10.88 21.77 -4.84
C SER A 58 11.81 20.75 -4.18
N PRO A 59 13.06 21.12 -3.87
CA PRO A 59 13.95 20.27 -3.08
C PRO A 59 13.26 19.83 -1.78
N VAL A 60 13.45 18.57 -1.43
CA VAL A 60 12.98 17.99 -0.18
C VAL A 60 14.17 17.54 0.66
N HIS A 61 14.06 17.69 1.97
CA HIS A 61 15.02 17.10 2.92
C HIS A 61 14.28 16.19 3.89
N ILE A 62 14.98 15.19 4.41
CA ILE A 62 14.44 14.28 5.44
C ILE A 62 14.48 15.04 6.77
N SER A 63 13.30 15.37 7.32
CA SER A 63 13.18 16.06 8.61
C SER A 63 13.05 15.09 9.79
N ALA A 64 12.61 13.85 9.56
CA ALA A 64 12.58 12.81 10.59
C ALA A 64 12.57 11.38 10.01
N ALA A 65 13.06 10.42 10.80
CA ALA A 65 12.76 9.00 10.65
C ALA A 65 11.87 8.56 11.81
N ILE A 66 10.74 7.91 11.51
CA ILE A 66 9.69 7.63 12.49
C ILE A 66 9.33 6.13 12.45
N PRO A 67 9.66 5.33 13.50
CA PRO A 67 10.54 5.71 14.59
C PRO A 67 12.00 5.90 14.11
N PRO A 68 12.89 6.49 14.94
CA PRO A 68 14.31 6.56 14.66
C PRO A 68 14.91 5.18 14.36
N LEU A 69 16.00 5.14 13.59
CA LEU A 69 16.57 3.88 13.11
C LEU A 69 16.99 2.93 14.24
N ALA A 70 17.58 3.45 15.32
CA ALA A 70 17.99 2.66 16.47
C ALA A 70 16.79 1.97 17.14
N GLU A 71 15.70 2.70 17.33
CA GLU A 71 14.47 2.17 17.90
C GLU A 71 13.81 1.15 16.97
N HIS A 72 13.76 1.42 15.66
CA HIS A 72 13.25 0.44 14.70
C HIS A 72 14.04 -0.88 14.73
N ARG A 73 15.38 -0.81 14.89
CA ARG A 73 16.22 -2.01 15.06
C ARG A 73 15.92 -2.75 16.36
N ALA A 74 15.72 -2.03 17.46
CA ALA A 74 15.30 -2.63 18.73
C ALA A 74 13.94 -3.35 18.60
N ARG A 75 12.96 -2.71 17.94
CA ARG A 75 11.65 -3.32 17.64
C ARG A 75 11.77 -4.59 16.80
N ILE A 76 12.67 -4.61 15.80
CA ILE A 76 12.96 -5.81 14.99
C ILE A 76 13.54 -6.94 15.86
N SER A 77 14.54 -6.64 16.69
CA SER A 77 15.15 -7.64 17.58
C SER A 77 14.12 -8.22 18.54
N TYR A 78 13.31 -7.37 19.17
CA TYR A 78 12.23 -7.78 20.06
C TYR A 78 11.22 -8.67 19.34
N ALA A 79 10.73 -8.26 18.18
CA ALA A 79 9.77 -9.04 17.39
C ALA A 79 10.32 -10.41 16.99
N ARG A 80 11.61 -10.48 16.62
CA ARG A 80 12.29 -11.74 16.31
C ARG A 80 12.31 -12.66 17.53
N ASP A 81 12.67 -12.13 18.69
CA ASP A 81 12.79 -12.91 19.92
C ASP A 81 11.42 -13.42 20.37
N GLN A 82 10.37 -12.59 20.27
CA GLN A 82 9.00 -13.01 20.51
C GLN A 82 8.57 -14.14 19.56
N LEU A 83 8.84 -14.03 18.26
CA LEU A 83 8.50 -15.08 17.30
C LEU A 83 9.23 -16.42 17.54
N ALA A 84 10.31 -16.41 18.33
CA ALA A 84 11.04 -17.62 18.71
C ALA A 84 10.51 -18.29 20.00
N VAL A 85 9.65 -17.59 20.77
CA VAL A 85 9.03 -18.14 21.98
C VAL A 85 8.10 -19.29 21.61
N LEU A 86 8.26 -20.43 22.30
CA LEU A 86 7.36 -21.57 22.19
C LEU A 86 5.94 -21.15 22.56
N ASP A 87 4.95 -21.63 21.83
CA ASP A 87 3.52 -21.27 21.98
C ASP A 87 3.15 -19.82 21.65
N ASN A 88 4.03 -19.02 21.04
CA ASN A 88 3.62 -17.72 20.51
C ASN A 88 2.62 -17.91 19.34
N PRO A 89 1.38 -17.37 19.42
CA PRO A 89 0.42 -17.48 18.32
C PRO A 89 0.82 -16.67 17.08
N LEU A 90 1.72 -15.70 17.21
CA LEU A 90 2.24 -14.92 16.09
C LEU A 90 3.21 -15.75 15.25
N ARG A 91 2.95 -15.82 13.96
CA ARG A 91 3.78 -16.58 12.99
C ARG A 91 4.59 -15.68 12.07
N LYS A 92 4.16 -14.43 11.90
CA LYS A 92 4.80 -13.43 11.06
C LYS A 92 4.36 -12.05 11.54
N VAL A 93 5.30 -11.12 11.57
CA VAL A 93 5.04 -9.69 11.79
C VAL A 93 5.75 -8.90 10.70
N VAL A 94 5.10 -7.83 10.24
CA VAL A 94 5.70 -6.85 9.34
C VAL A 94 5.85 -5.58 10.14
N LEU A 95 7.09 -5.12 10.30
CA LEU A 95 7.39 -3.85 10.93
C LEU A 95 7.72 -2.84 9.84
N ALA A 96 7.16 -1.64 9.95
CA ALA A 96 7.40 -0.54 9.04
C ALA A 96 8.03 0.64 9.79
N ARG A 97 8.62 1.55 9.02
CA ARG A 97 9.05 2.87 9.48
C ARG A 97 8.77 3.88 8.37
N ALA A 98 8.54 5.12 8.75
CA ALA A 98 8.35 6.24 7.84
C ALA A 98 9.59 7.14 7.81
N LEU A 99 9.75 7.85 6.70
CA LEU A 99 10.57 9.06 6.62
C LEU A 99 9.62 10.23 6.43
N ARG A 100 9.79 11.29 7.23
CA ARG A 100 9.12 12.56 7.00
C ARG A 100 10.02 13.44 6.16
N LEU A 101 9.50 13.88 5.02
CA LEU A 101 10.17 14.80 4.13
C LEU A 101 9.51 16.17 4.22
N THR A 102 10.32 17.23 4.17
CA THR A 102 9.86 18.63 4.21
C THR A 102 10.43 19.38 3.03
N ALA A 103 9.61 20.27 2.44
CA ALA A 103 9.97 21.17 1.35
C ALA A 103 9.66 22.61 1.75
N ASP A 104 10.43 23.55 1.20
CA ASP A 104 10.23 24.99 1.46
C ASP A 104 9.10 25.61 0.61
N ALA A 105 8.57 24.85 -0.34
CA ALA A 105 7.42 25.25 -1.15
C ALA A 105 6.47 24.06 -1.40
N PRO A 106 5.17 24.32 -1.70
CA PRO A 106 4.18 23.27 -1.93
C PRO A 106 4.61 22.26 -2.99
N LEU A 107 4.30 20.98 -2.75
CA LEU A 107 4.54 19.89 -3.68
C LEU A 107 3.26 19.56 -4.45
N ASP A 108 3.34 19.53 -5.77
CA ASP A 108 2.23 19.06 -6.61
C ASP A 108 2.25 17.53 -6.73
N ALA A 109 1.27 16.87 -6.10
CA ALA A 109 1.16 15.42 -6.10
C ALA A 109 0.98 14.81 -7.50
N ARG A 110 0.48 15.58 -8.48
CA ARG A 110 0.37 15.13 -9.89
C ARG A 110 1.75 15.01 -10.54
N VAL A 111 2.64 15.95 -10.23
CA VAL A 111 4.04 15.91 -10.70
C VAL A 111 4.76 14.71 -10.05
N ILE A 112 4.51 14.45 -8.76
CA ILE A 112 5.06 13.28 -8.06
C ILE A 112 4.58 11.98 -8.72
N LEU A 113 3.26 11.80 -8.89
CA LEU A 113 2.70 10.59 -9.50
C LEU A 113 3.26 10.34 -10.90
N ARG A 114 3.34 11.38 -11.74
CA ARG A 114 3.91 11.26 -13.09
C ARG A 114 5.36 10.78 -13.05
N ARG A 115 6.19 11.29 -12.13
CA ARG A 115 7.59 10.84 -11.97
C ARG A 115 7.68 9.40 -11.50
N LEU A 116 6.81 8.98 -10.58
CA LEU A 116 6.76 7.59 -10.09
C LEU A 116 6.38 6.61 -11.21
N VAL A 117 5.32 6.91 -11.97
CA VAL A 117 4.87 6.06 -13.10
C VAL A 117 5.91 6.03 -14.22
N ALA A 118 6.61 7.13 -14.48
CA ALA A 118 7.70 7.15 -15.47
C ALA A 118 8.91 6.31 -15.03
N ALA A 119 9.18 6.23 -13.72
CA ALA A 119 10.29 5.45 -13.17
C ALA A 119 9.99 3.94 -13.15
N ASP A 120 8.74 3.55 -12.95
CA ASP A 120 8.30 2.15 -13.00
C ASP A 120 6.94 2.02 -13.72
N PRO A 121 6.94 1.89 -15.06
CA PRO A 121 5.71 1.76 -15.84
C PRO A 121 4.92 0.47 -15.58
N ALA A 122 5.52 -0.54 -14.92
CA ALA A 122 4.84 -1.79 -14.59
C ALA A 122 4.05 -1.70 -13.26
N SER A 123 4.24 -0.62 -12.50
CA SER A 123 3.56 -0.39 -11.23
C SER A 123 2.15 0.19 -11.38
N TYR A 124 1.32 -0.05 -10.37
CA TYR A 124 0.03 0.60 -10.19
C TYR A 124 0.23 1.98 -9.55
N GLY A 125 0.25 3.03 -10.37
CA GLY A 125 0.28 4.42 -9.90
C GLY A 125 -1.06 4.88 -9.31
N TYR A 126 -1.03 5.59 -8.19
CA TYR A 126 -2.23 6.14 -7.55
C TYR A 126 -2.01 7.55 -7.01
N LEU A 127 -3.07 8.34 -7.05
CA LEU A 127 -3.20 9.65 -6.41
C LEU A 127 -4.63 9.78 -5.88
N VAL A 128 -4.77 9.86 -4.55
CA VAL A 128 -6.07 9.85 -3.87
C VAL A 128 -6.17 11.03 -2.93
N ASP A 129 -7.22 11.84 -3.07
CA ASP A 129 -7.59 12.87 -2.09
C ASP A 129 -8.12 12.21 -0.81
N LEU A 130 -7.51 12.56 0.33
CA LEU A 130 -7.83 11.98 1.63
C LEU A 130 -8.86 12.80 2.41
N SER A 131 -9.32 13.94 1.89
CA SER A 131 -10.27 14.83 2.59
C SER A 131 -11.59 14.14 2.97
N ALA A 132 -11.94 13.02 2.35
CA ALA A 132 -13.09 12.22 2.74
C ALA A 132 -12.94 11.58 4.14
N ALA A 133 -11.71 11.30 4.59
CA ALA A 133 -11.42 10.65 5.88
C ALA A 133 -11.69 11.55 7.08
N GLY A 134 -11.61 12.87 6.96
CA GLY A 134 -11.66 13.74 8.13
C GLY A 134 -11.07 15.11 7.90
N ASP A 135 -11.31 16.01 8.84
CA ASP A 135 -10.75 17.37 8.81
C ASP A 135 -9.23 17.33 9.00
N ASP A 136 -8.71 16.35 9.75
CA ASP A 136 -7.28 16.06 9.91
C ASP A 136 -6.58 15.70 8.58
N TYR A 137 -7.35 15.29 7.57
CA TYR A 137 -6.85 14.93 6.24
C TYR A 137 -7.22 15.96 5.17
N LEU A 138 -7.76 17.12 5.55
CA LEU A 138 -8.14 18.15 4.60
C LEU A 138 -6.90 18.66 3.84
N GLY A 139 -6.95 18.59 2.51
CA GLY A 139 -5.81 18.97 1.66
C GLY A 139 -4.67 17.93 1.62
N ALA A 140 -4.82 16.80 2.31
CA ALA A 140 -3.87 15.69 2.21
C ALA A 140 -4.18 14.79 1.02
N ALA A 141 -3.14 14.24 0.42
CA ALA A 141 -3.25 13.27 -0.67
C ALA A 141 -2.32 12.08 -0.42
N LEU A 142 -2.79 10.88 -0.78
CA LEU A 142 -1.99 9.67 -0.86
C LEU A 142 -1.52 9.49 -2.30
N VAL A 143 -0.21 9.51 -2.52
CA VAL A 143 0.42 9.33 -3.84
C VAL A 143 1.48 8.24 -3.79
N GLY A 144 1.52 7.39 -4.82
CA GLY A 144 2.48 6.30 -4.88
C GLY A 144 2.41 5.47 -6.14
N ALA A 145 3.27 4.45 -6.18
CA ALA A 145 3.37 3.45 -7.22
C ALA A 145 3.55 2.08 -6.53
N SER A 146 2.53 1.23 -6.58
CA SER A 146 2.56 -0.10 -5.94
C SER A 146 2.84 -1.17 -6.99
N PRO A 147 3.80 -2.10 -6.76
CA PRO A 147 3.93 -3.28 -7.62
C PRO A 147 2.87 -4.35 -7.30
N GLU A 148 2.18 -4.25 -6.17
CA GLU A 148 1.34 -5.31 -5.62
C GLU A 148 -0.15 -5.03 -5.84
N LEU A 149 -0.81 -5.96 -6.54
CA LEU A 149 -2.27 -6.00 -6.69
C LEU A 149 -2.87 -6.83 -5.55
N LEU A 150 -3.54 -6.16 -4.60
CA LEU A 150 -4.22 -6.84 -3.49
C LEU A 150 -5.34 -7.74 -3.99
N VAL A 151 -6.29 -7.17 -4.73
CA VAL A 151 -7.42 -7.89 -5.33
C VAL A 151 -7.99 -7.11 -6.51
N ALA A 152 -8.29 -7.82 -7.60
CA ALA A 152 -9.13 -7.36 -8.69
C ALA A 152 -10.22 -8.40 -8.95
N ARG A 153 -11.41 -7.94 -9.33
CA ARG A 153 -12.52 -8.80 -9.74
C ARG A 153 -13.11 -8.31 -11.06
N SER A 154 -13.26 -9.21 -12.02
CA SER A 154 -13.98 -8.98 -13.27
C SER A 154 -14.94 -10.15 -13.50
N GLY A 155 -16.25 -9.88 -13.41
CA GLY A 155 -17.26 -10.94 -13.41
C GLY A 155 -17.08 -11.93 -12.25
N ASP A 156 -16.88 -13.20 -12.59
CA ASP A 156 -16.59 -14.30 -11.68
C ASP A 156 -15.09 -14.50 -11.41
N ARG A 157 -14.23 -13.85 -12.19
CA ARG A 157 -12.77 -13.94 -12.04
C ARG A 157 -12.25 -13.02 -10.95
N VAL A 158 -11.53 -13.58 -9.99
CA VAL A 158 -10.79 -12.86 -8.95
C VAL A 158 -9.29 -13.06 -9.16
N THR A 159 -8.50 -12.00 -9.03
CA THR A 159 -7.05 -12.00 -9.24
C THR A 159 -6.35 -11.26 -8.11
N CYS A 160 -5.22 -11.77 -7.65
CA CYS A 160 -4.31 -11.12 -6.71
C CYS A 160 -2.86 -11.41 -7.12
N GLN A 161 -1.94 -10.51 -6.78
CA GLN A 161 -0.51 -10.65 -7.08
C GLN A 161 0.30 -10.33 -5.81
N PRO A 162 0.27 -11.21 -4.80
CA PRO A 162 0.90 -10.93 -3.52
C PRO A 162 2.42 -10.97 -3.63
N PHE A 163 3.10 -10.04 -2.95
CA PHE A 163 4.57 -10.02 -2.87
C PHE A 163 5.06 -10.38 -1.47
N ALA A 164 6.13 -11.17 -1.42
CA ALA A 164 6.80 -11.49 -0.17
C ALA A 164 8.29 -11.75 -0.41
N GLY A 165 9.13 -11.07 0.37
CA GLY A 165 10.57 -11.14 0.15
C GLY A 165 11.01 -10.13 -0.91
N SER A 166 12.10 -9.44 -0.60
CA SER A 166 12.62 -8.36 -1.44
C SER A 166 14.14 -8.47 -1.45
N ALA A 167 14.74 -8.19 -2.59
CA ALA A 167 16.17 -7.99 -2.74
C ALA A 167 16.38 -6.65 -3.46
N PRO A 168 17.35 -5.83 -3.04
CA PRO A 168 17.66 -4.60 -3.76
C PRO A 168 18.17 -4.95 -5.16
N VAL A 169 17.69 -4.21 -6.16
CA VAL A 169 18.24 -4.28 -7.51
C VAL A 169 19.63 -3.66 -7.47
N LEU A 170 20.67 -4.49 -7.64
CA LEU A 170 22.04 -4.00 -7.79
C LEU A 170 22.23 -3.49 -9.22
N PRO A 171 22.87 -2.33 -9.44
CA PRO A 171 23.22 -1.88 -10.77
C PRO A 171 24.13 -2.93 -11.43
N THR A 172 23.70 -3.53 -12.54
CA THR A 172 24.58 -4.34 -13.37
C THR A 172 25.41 -3.40 -14.27
N PRO A 173 26.74 -3.62 -14.42
CA PRO A 173 27.50 -2.93 -15.46
C PRO A 173 26.86 -3.20 -16.83
N LYS A 174 26.85 -2.20 -17.72
CA LYS A 174 26.15 -2.20 -19.03
C LYS A 174 26.60 -3.26 -20.06
N SER A 175 27.37 -4.27 -19.68
CA SER A 175 27.88 -5.30 -20.59
C SER A 175 27.81 -6.69 -19.97
N THR A 176 26.61 -7.15 -19.64
CA THR A 176 26.34 -8.59 -19.46
C THR A 176 24.86 -8.82 -19.79
N PRO A 177 24.49 -9.76 -20.69
CA PRO A 177 23.09 -10.12 -20.90
C PRO A 177 22.47 -10.52 -19.55
N PRO A 178 21.15 -10.37 -19.36
CA PRO A 178 20.52 -10.64 -18.07
C PRO A 178 20.75 -12.10 -17.69
N MET A 179 21.74 -12.34 -16.84
CA MET A 179 21.80 -13.56 -16.05
C MET A 179 20.52 -13.53 -15.23
N GLN A 180 19.59 -14.44 -15.52
CA GLN A 180 18.61 -14.85 -14.53
C GLN A 180 19.42 -15.32 -13.33
N LEU A 181 19.62 -14.41 -12.37
CA LEU A 181 20.11 -14.78 -11.07
C LEU A 181 18.98 -15.60 -10.47
N ARG A 182 19.02 -16.91 -10.70
CA ARG A 182 18.20 -17.90 -10.03
C ARG A 182 18.56 -17.76 -8.57
N TRP A 183 17.81 -16.95 -7.85
CA TRP A 183 17.99 -16.80 -6.41
C TRP A 183 17.78 -18.19 -5.81
N PRO A 184 18.82 -18.81 -5.22
CA PRO A 184 18.59 -20.06 -4.51
C PRO A 184 17.58 -19.73 -3.42
N ALA A 185 16.47 -20.47 -3.39
CA ALA A 185 15.40 -20.30 -2.42
C ALA A 185 15.99 -20.30 -1.01
N ARG A 186 16.29 -19.12 -0.45
CA ARG A 186 16.67 -19.02 0.95
C ARG A 186 15.44 -19.47 1.75
N PRO A 187 15.58 -20.39 2.72
CA PRO A 187 14.44 -21.00 3.41
C PRO A 187 13.43 -19.95 3.90
N ARG A 188 13.91 -18.84 4.48
CA ARG A 188 13.09 -17.75 5.03
C ARG A 188 12.22 -17.01 4.01
N THR A 189 12.74 -16.71 2.81
CA THR A 189 11.95 -16.08 1.73
C THR A 189 10.92 -17.04 1.14
N GLY A 190 11.29 -18.32 0.98
CA GLY A 190 10.36 -19.37 0.54
C GLY A 190 9.20 -19.56 1.51
N THR A 191 9.46 -19.54 2.82
CA THR A 191 8.41 -19.62 3.86
C THR A 191 7.46 -18.42 3.82
N SER A 192 7.96 -17.20 3.62
CA SER A 192 7.13 -15.99 3.55
C SER A 192 6.23 -15.97 2.31
N ILE A 193 6.76 -16.35 1.13
CA ILE A 193 6.01 -16.43 -0.14
C ILE A 193 4.96 -17.53 -0.07
N SER A 194 5.34 -18.73 0.37
CA SER A 194 4.44 -19.88 0.51
C SER A 194 3.28 -19.57 1.47
N TRP A 195 3.57 -18.90 2.59
CA TRP A 195 2.56 -18.52 3.57
C TRP A 195 1.55 -17.49 3.04
N LEU A 196 2.03 -16.48 2.31
CA LEU A 196 1.15 -15.47 1.67
C LEU A 196 0.32 -16.08 0.54
N SER A 197 0.94 -16.85 -0.35
CA SER A 197 0.25 -17.54 -1.45
C SER A 197 -0.84 -18.49 -0.95
N THR A 198 -0.56 -19.23 0.13
CA THR A 198 -1.56 -20.11 0.76
C THR A 198 -2.73 -19.33 1.38
N ARG A 199 -2.51 -18.11 1.88
CA ARG A 199 -3.62 -17.25 2.37
C ARG A 199 -4.45 -16.68 1.24
N CYS A 200 -3.83 -16.32 0.12
CA CYS A 200 -4.50 -15.78 -1.05
C CYS A 200 -5.30 -16.84 -1.84
N THR A 201 -4.89 -18.11 -1.81
CA THR A 201 -5.55 -19.21 -2.53
C THR A 201 -6.56 -20.00 -1.69
N ARG A 202 -6.72 -19.67 -0.40
CA ARG A 202 -7.79 -20.23 0.42
C ARG A 202 -9.15 -19.81 -0.15
N PRO A 203 -10.15 -20.72 -0.17
CA PRO A 203 -11.51 -20.37 -0.57
C PRO A 203 -11.98 -19.14 0.20
N TRP A 204 -12.44 -18.12 -0.52
CA TRP A 204 -12.93 -16.90 0.10
C TRP A 204 -14.14 -17.25 0.98
N ASN A 205 -13.96 -17.13 2.30
CA ASN A 205 -15.04 -17.29 3.27
C ASN A 205 -15.54 -15.88 3.68
N PRO A 206 -16.76 -15.47 3.29
CA PRO A 206 -17.30 -14.15 3.63
C PRO A 206 -17.49 -13.92 5.13
N SER A 207 -17.41 -14.96 5.96
CA SER A 207 -17.57 -14.91 7.43
C SER A 207 -16.27 -14.80 8.22
N ALA A 208 -15.10 -14.77 7.56
CA ALA A 208 -13.80 -14.73 8.24
C ALA A 208 -13.41 -13.29 8.65
N THR A 209 -14.09 -12.74 9.67
CA THR A 209 -13.90 -11.36 10.15
C THR A 209 -12.99 -11.28 11.38
N THR A 210 -11.78 -11.83 11.36
CA THR A 210 -10.82 -11.61 12.45
C THR A 210 -9.42 -11.26 11.94
N TRP A 211 -9.20 -9.96 11.78
CA TRP A 211 -7.87 -9.35 11.92
C TRP A 211 -7.78 -8.85 13.36
N LYS A 212 -6.96 -9.48 14.20
CA LYS A 212 -6.65 -8.93 15.52
C LYS A 212 -5.49 -7.96 15.36
N SER A 213 -5.76 -6.66 15.38
CA SER A 213 -4.76 -5.68 15.79
C SER A 213 -4.50 -5.89 17.28
N HIS A 214 -3.22 -5.91 17.67
CA HIS A 214 -2.82 -5.85 19.07
C HIS A 214 -2.26 -4.45 19.33
N PRO A 215 -3.00 -3.59 20.04
CA PRO A 215 -2.50 -2.28 20.44
C PRO A 215 -1.62 -2.44 21.68
N SER A 216 -0.37 -2.90 21.49
CA SER A 216 0.70 -2.77 22.48
C SER A 216 2.03 -3.27 21.92
N LEU A 217 2.66 -2.44 21.10
CA LEU A 217 4.11 -2.40 20.89
C LEU A 217 4.54 -0.93 20.96
N ASN A 218 4.30 -0.33 22.13
CA ASN A 218 5.03 0.87 22.58
C ASN A 218 6.23 0.39 23.39
#